data_AF-A0A7K2PFH7-F1
#
_entry.id   AF-A0A7K2PFH7-F1
#
_cell.length_a   1.000
_cell.length_b   1.000
_cell.length_c   1.000
_cell.angle_alpha   90.00
_cell.angle_beta   90.00
_cell.angle_gamma   90.00
#
_symmetry.space_group_name_H-M   'P 1'
#
loop_
_entity.id
_entity.type
_entity.pdbx_description
1 polymer ?
#
loop_
_entity_poly.entity_id
_entity_poly.type
_entity_poly.pdbx_seq_one_letter_code
_entity_poly.pdbx_strand_id
1 'polypeptide(L)'
;MDTTFEQPARARLITAENQELPVPATLRYRSTDPLAVCVDFPPEVSLDGQGVTWTFARALLEEGLRGPAGGGDVHIWPCGR
;
A
#
# COMPACT_ATOMS: atom_id res chain seq x y z
N MET A 1 -18.50 14.17 11.94
CA MET A 1 -18.46 12.71 12.11
C MET A 1 -17.13 12.25 11.55
N ASP A 2 -16.37 11.45 12.29
CA ASP A 2 -15.19 10.78 11.76
C ASP A 2 -15.63 9.45 11.12
N THR A 3 -15.22 9.21 9.89
CA THR A 3 -15.46 7.97 9.16
C THR A 3 -14.12 7.31 8.86
N THR A 4 -14.03 6.03 9.22
CA THR A 4 -12.90 5.17 8.90
C THR A 4 -13.38 4.06 7.97
N PHE A 5 -12.62 3.81 6.92
CA PHE A 5 -12.79 2.67 6.04
C PHE A 5 -11.56 1.77 6.15
N GLU A 6 -11.80 0.48 6.36
CA GLU A 6 -10.77 -0.56 6.38
C GLU A 6 -11.18 -1.65 5.40
N GLN A 7 -10.26 -2.01 4.52
CA GLN A 7 -10.48 -3.02 3.50
C GLN A 7 -9.31 -4.01 3.49
N PRO A 8 -9.53 -5.27 3.89
CA PRO A 8 -8.57 -6.33 3.67
C PRO A 8 -8.29 -6.50 2.18
N ALA A 9 -7.02 -6.57 1.83
CA ALA A 9 -6.53 -6.72 0.47
C ALA A 9 -5.53 -7.88 0.40
N ARG A 10 -5.46 -8.51 -0.77
CA ARG A 10 -4.43 -9.51 -1.09
C ARG A 10 -3.31 -8.80 -1.84
N ALA A 11 -2.12 -8.82 -1.30
CA ALA A 11 -0.91 -8.35 -1.96
C ALA A 11 0.03 -9.53 -2.25
N ARG A 12 1.03 -9.27 -3.08
CA ARG A 12 2.14 -10.18 -3.34
C ARG A 12 3.44 -9.41 -3.19
N LEU A 13 4.38 -9.94 -2.40
CA LEU A 13 5.75 -9.46 -2.37
C LEU A 13 6.52 -10.18 -3.49
N ILE A 14 7.11 -9.40 -4.40
CA ILE A 14 7.93 -9.92 -5.49
C ILE A 14 9.39 -9.80 -5.08
N THR A 15 10.08 -10.92 -4.91
CA THR A 15 11.49 -10.95 -4.48
C THR A 15 12.44 -10.73 -5.66
N ALA A 16 13.73 -10.54 -5.37
CA ALA A 16 14.77 -10.42 -6.40
C ALA A 16 14.90 -11.70 -7.25
N GLU A 17 14.56 -12.85 -6.69
CA GLU A 17 14.52 -14.16 -7.36
C GLU A 17 13.21 -14.38 -8.13
N ASN A 18 12.38 -13.34 -8.27
CA ASN A 18 11.08 -13.38 -8.95
C ASN A 18 10.10 -14.38 -8.32
N GLN A 19 10.20 -14.58 -7.00
CA GLN A 19 9.22 -15.34 -6.22
C GLN A 19 8.06 -14.43 -5.82
N GLU A 20 6.84 -14.97 -5.87
CA GLU A 20 5.65 -14.29 -5.38
C GLU A 20 5.25 -14.86 -4.03
N LEU A 21 5.36 -14.04 -2.98
CA LEU A 21 4.94 -14.42 -1.63
C LEU A 21 3.60 -13.75 -1.32
N PRO A 22 2.56 -14.50 -0.90
CA PRO A 22 1.28 -13.90 -0.53
C PRO A 22 1.42 -13.07 0.74
N VAL A 23 0.90 -11.85 0.70
CA VAL A 23 0.96 -10.91 1.83
C VAL A 23 -0.45 -10.41 2.12
N PRO A 24 -1.00 -10.64 3.33
CA PRO A 24 -2.20 -9.95 3.74
C PRO A 24 -1.86 -8.49 3.97
N ALA A 25 -2.67 -7.58 3.45
CA ALA A 25 -2.54 -6.15 3.68
C ALA A 25 -3.90 -5.55 4.03
N THR A 26 -3.92 -4.49 4.81
CA THR A 26 -5.17 -3.75 5.08
C THR A 26 -5.02 -2.33 4.55
N LEU A 27 -5.90 -1.95 3.62
CA LEU A 27 -6.04 -0.56 3.18
C LEU A 27 -6.90 0.18 4.20
N ARG A 28 -6.45 1.34 4.66
CA ARG A 28 -7.16 2.15 5.65
C ARG A 28 -7.20 3.62 5.26
N TYR A 29 -8.39 4.21 5.32
CA TYR A 29 -8.63 5.62 5.12
C TYR A 29 -9.38 6.19 6.32
N ARG A 30 -9.01 7.40 6.76
CA ARG A 30 -9.71 8.13 7.82
C ARG A 30 -10.09 9.51 7.33
N SER A 31 -11.34 9.90 7.56
CA SER A 31 -11.84 11.23 7.17
C SER A 31 -11.13 12.39 7.87
N THR A 32 -10.50 12.11 9.01
CA THR A 32 -9.66 13.04 9.77
C THR A 32 -8.29 13.31 9.12
N ASP A 33 -7.86 12.47 8.19
CA ASP A 33 -6.67 12.69 7.34
C ASP A 33 -7.01 12.36 5.86
N PRO A 34 -7.80 13.21 5.20
CA PRO A 34 -8.46 12.88 3.94
C PRO A 34 -7.54 12.82 2.73
N LEU A 35 -6.28 13.23 2.89
CA LEU A 35 -5.25 13.19 1.84
C LEU A 35 -4.35 11.96 1.99
N ALA A 36 -4.48 11.19 3.07
CA ALA A 36 -3.69 10.01 3.34
C ALA A 36 -4.48 8.71 3.14
N VAL A 37 -3.79 7.70 2.62
CA VAL A 37 -4.24 6.30 2.67
C VAL A 37 -3.13 5.51 3.33
N CYS A 38 -3.49 4.70 4.32
CA CYS A 38 -2.57 3.81 5.01
C CYS A 38 -2.66 2.40 4.42
N VAL A 39 -1.53 1.70 4.38
CA VAL A 39 -1.48 0.26 4.13
C VAL A 39 -0.76 -0.38 5.30
N ASP A 40 -1.44 -1.27 6.00
CA ASP A 40 -0.89 -2.02 7.12
C ASP A 40 -0.37 -3.36 6.60
N PHE A 41 0.93 -3.60 6.77
CA PHE A 41 1.63 -4.84 6.47
C PHE A 41 1.98 -5.59 7.76
N PRO A 42 1.91 -6.94 7.76
CA PRO A 42 2.12 -7.72 8.96
C PRO A 42 3.63 -7.96 9.23
N PRO A 43 3.99 -8.40 10.43
CA PRO A 43 5.38 -8.63 10.84
C PRO A 43 6.22 -9.49 9.88
N GLU A 44 5.62 -10.48 9.23
CA GLU A 44 6.32 -11.50 8.45
C GLU A 44 6.95 -10.95 7.16
N VAL A 45 6.57 -9.73 6.77
CA VAL A 45 7.06 -9.07 5.55
C VAL A 45 7.88 -7.80 5.84
N SER A 46 8.15 -7.53 7.12
CA SER A 46 8.96 -6.40 7.58
C SER A 46 10.36 -6.85 7.99
N LEU A 47 11.36 -6.02 7.74
CA LEU A 47 12.77 -6.33 8.02
C LEU A 47 13.08 -6.50 9.51
N ASP A 48 12.37 -5.78 10.38
CA ASP A 48 12.52 -5.82 11.84
C ASP A 48 11.57 -6.83 12.51
N GLY A 49 10.79 -7.56 11.72
CA GLY A 49 9.80 -8.50 12.20
C GLY A 49 8.67 -7.84 12.98
N GLN A 50 8.35 -6.56 12.75
CA GLN A 50 7.22 -5.86 13.33
C GLN A 50 6.22 -5.41 12.25
N GLY A 51 4.94 -5.28 12.62
CA GLY A 51 3.95 -4.74 11.70
C GLY A 51 4.30 -3.31 11.31
N VAL A 52 4.11 -2.95 10.04
CA VAL A 52 4.46 -1.61 9.54
C VAL A 52 3.26 -0.98 8.82
N THR A 53 2.99 0.27 9.17
CA THR A 53 2.04 1.11 8.45
C THR A 53 2.80 1.99 7.47
N TRP A 54 2.49 1.86 6.19
CA TRP A 54 2.90 2.81 5.17
C TRP A 54 1.78 3.82 4.93
N THR A 55 2.14 5.10 4.82
CA THR A 55 1.20 6.17 4.51
C THR A 55 1.52 6.76 3.14
N PHE A 56 0.49 6.83 2.30
CA PHE A 56 0.58 7.32 0.93
C PHE A 56 -0.29 8.55 0.76
N ALA A 57 0.14 9.48 -0.09
CA ALA A 57 -0.77 10.49 -0.61
C ALA A 57 -1.87 9.81 -1.45
N ARG A 58 -3.13 10.13 -1.17
CA ARG A 58 -4.27 9.59 -1.93
C ARG A 58 -4.15 9.88 -3.43
N ALA A 59 -3.67 11.07 -3.78
CA ALA A 59 -3.43 11.46 -5.17
C ALA A 59 -2.39 10.55 -5.87
N LEU A 60 -1.33 10.12 -5.17
CA LEU A 60 -0.31 9.22 -5.74
C LEU A 60 -0.92 7.86 -6.13
N LEU A 61 -1.81 7.32 -5.29
CA LEU A 61 -2.52 6.08 -5.61
C LEU A 61 -3.46 6.27 -6.82
N GLU A 62 -4.21 7.38 -6.85
CA GLU A 62 -5.11 7.70 -7.96
C GLU A 62 -4.36 7.88 -9.30
N GLU A 63 -3.21 8.53 -9.30
CA GLU A 63 -2.33 8.67 -10.46
C GLU A 63 -1.71 7.33 -10.86
N GLY A 64 -1.18 6.58 -9.89
CA GLY A 64 -0.54 5.29 -10.07
C GLY A 64 -1.45 4.20 -10.65
N LEU A 65 -2.76 4.33 -10.49
CA LEU A 65 -3.75 3.46 -11.14
C LEU A 65 -3.89 3.74 -12.66
N ARG A 66 -3.55 4.96 -13.11
CA ARG A 66 -3.70 5.38 -14.51
C ARG A 66 -2.40 5.28 -15.31
N GLY A 67 -1.26 5.30 -14.64
CA GLY A 67 0.07 5.19 -15.26
C GLY A 67 1.18 5.26 -14.22
N PRO A 68 2.46 5.21 -14.63
CA PRO A 68 3.59 5.35 -13.71
C PRO A 68 3.56 6.69 -12.97
N ALA A 69 3.64 6.66 -11.65
CA ALA A 69 3.62 7.81 -10.77
C ALA A 69 4.58 7.65 -9.58
N GLY A 70 5.02 8.77 -9.01
CA GLY A 70 5.96 8.83 -7.89
C GLY A 70 7.33 9.40 -8.29
N GLY A 71 7.90 10.24 -7.43
CA GLY A 71 9.21 10.87 -7.63
C GLY A 71 10.11 10.84 -6.39
N GLY A 72 9.74 10.06 -5.38
CA GLY A 72 10.50 9.83 -4.15
C GLY A 72 10.63 8.33 -3.89
N ASP A 73 10.60 7.91 -2.63
CA ASP A 73 10.81 6.50 -2.26
C ASP A 73 9.69 5.55 -2.71
N VAL A 74 8.54 6.11 -3.10
CA VAL A 74 7.37 5.33 -3.54
C VAL A 74 7.08 5.58 -5.00
N HIS A 75 7.08 4.50 -5.78
CA HIS A 75 6.64 4.47 -7.16
C HIS A 75 5.46 3.51 -7.33
N ILE A 76 4.44 3.90 -8.09
CA ILE A 76 3.22 3.12 -8.32
C ILE A 76 2.91 3.12 -9.81
N TRP A 77 2.58 1.96 -10.36
CA TRP A 77 2.18 1.81 -11.76
C TRP A 77 1.26 0.61 -11.92
N PRO A 78 0.40 0.59 -12.96
CA PRO A 78 -0.42 -0.58 -13.26
C PRO A 78 0.45 -1.73 -13.78
N CYS A 79 0.16 -2.95 -13.35
CA CYS A 79 0.81 -4.18 -13.78
C CYS A 79 -0.20 -5.11 -14.44
N GLY A 80 0.22 -5.79 -15.51
CA GLY A 80 -0.64 -6.67 -16.31
C GLY A 80 -1.46 -5.89 -17.33
N ARG A 81 -1.26 -6.23 -18.61
CA ARG A 81 -2.11 -5.78 -19.71
C ARG A 81 -2.59 -7.00 -20.48
#